data_AF-K9R1E6-F1
#
_entry.id   AF-K9R1E6-F1
#
_cell.length_a   1.000
_cell.length_b   1.000
_cell.length_c   1.000
_cell.angle_alpha   90.00
_cell.angle_beta   90.00
_cell.angle_gamma   90.00
#
_symmetry.space_group_name_H-M   'P 1'
#
loop_
_entity.id
_entity.type
_entity.pdbx_description
1 polymer ?
#
loop_
_entity_poly.entity_id
_entity_poly.type
_entity_poly.pdbx_seq_one_letter_code
_entity_poly.pdbx_strand_id
1 'polypeptide(L)'
;MYWQQTRIYFLTLTFSIGLLVSLISILFPSFGKPKNRTLIFPKDVPLKPWQLSDYQSIQVVAEKYPDLLSRINYQYIKNDFKLNIDMRYLQNFYPADVTILRKHDNTKQPSNIVRYKDGVGYYGLGLDKQNAYLSACINPRGGSTFTHAQYRHNRYSQDISFERLLPVLQGQEALIDKRCLLVHLSMPLQNSSPDNAYKVLEQAWFSWYQWWQPRFPKP
;
A
#
# COMPACT_ATOMS: atom_id res chain seq x y z
N MET A 1 30.84 24.66 38.18
CA MET A 1 31.13 23.21 38.21
C MET A 1 30.09 22.36 37.49
N TYR A 2 28.78 22.54 37.73
CA TYR A 2 27.72 21.71 37.10
C TYR A 2 27.76 21.65 35.56
N TRP A 3 28.08 22.74 34.87
CA TRP A 3 28.14 22.79 33.40
C TRP A 3 29.21 21.87 32.77
N GLN A 4 30.36 21.73 33.43
CA GLN A 4 31.44 20.88 32.91
C GLN A 4 31.08 19.40 33.04
N GLN A 5 30.46 19.00 34.15
CA GLN A 5 29.99 17.63 34.34
C GLN A 5 28.85 17.28 33.37
N THR A 6 27.84 18.14 33.22
CA THR A 6 26.75 17.89 32.25
C THR A 6 27.27 17.80 30.82
N ARG A 7 28.23 18.66 30.44
CA ARG A 7 28.89 18.59 29.13
C ARG A 7 29.65 17.28 28.94
N ILE A 8 30.42 16.83 29.93
CA ILE A 8 31.16 15.56 29.85
C ILE A 8 30.20 14.39 29.71
N TYR A 9 29.13 14.30 30.52
CA TYR A 9 28.15 13.24 30.40
C TYR A 9 27.48 13.21 29.03
N PHE A 10 27.11 14.37 28.49
CA PHE A 10 26.49 14.45 27.17
C PHE A 10 27.45 14.01 26.04
N LEU A 11 28.71 14.45 26.11
CA LEU A 11 29.75 14.03 25.15
C LEU A 11 30.04 12.54 25.23
N THR A 12 30.09 11.98 26.43
CA THR A 12 30.34 10.55 26.62
C THR A 12 29.17 9.75 26.05
N LEU A 13 27.94 10.19 26.33
CA LEU A 13 26.73 9.56 25.82
C LEU A 13 26.67 9.59 24.28
N THR A 14 26.90 10.75 23.65
CA THR A 14 26.86 10.86 22.19
C THR A 14 27.98 10.06 21.52
N PHE A 15 29.17 10.05 22.11
CA PHE A 15 30.29 9.25 21.61
C PHE A 15 29.99 7.75 21.71
N SER A 16 29.48 7.27 22.85
CA SER A 16 29.09 5.86 23.03
C SER A 16 27.99 5.43 22.07
N ILE A 17 26.97 6.27 21.85
CA ILE A 17 25.90 5.99 20.87
C ILE A 17 26.48 5.94 19.45
N GLY A 18 27.35 6.89 19.08
CA GLY A 18 28.00 6.91 17.78
C GLY A 18 28.83 5.65 17.54
N LEU A 19 29.66 5.27 18.50
CA LEU A 19 30.49 4.06 18.45
C LEU A 19 29.63 2.80 18.27
N LEU A 20 28.53 2.68 19.02
CA LEU A 20 27.60 1.56 18.93
C LEU A 20 26.95 1.47 17.55
N VAL A 21 26.45 2.58 17.01
CA VAL A 21 25.82 2.63 15.68
C VAL A 21 26.81 2.28 14.58
N SER A 22 28.05 2.77 14.66
CA SER A 22 29.12 2.42 13.72
C SER A 22 29.45 0.93 13.78
N LEU A 23 29.58 0.36 14.97
CA LEU A 23 29.88 -1.06 15.15
C LEU A 23 28.76 -1.94 14.58
N ILE A 24 27.50 -1.60 14.84
CA ILE A 24 26.33 -2.30 14.27
C ILE A 24 26.33 -2.22 12.74
N SER A 25 26.65 -1.05 12.16
CA SER A 25 26.67 -0.86 10.71
C SER A 25 27.75 -1.70 10.02
N ILE A 26 28.90 -1.91 10.67
CA ILE A 26 30.02 -2.73 10.17
C ILE A 26 29.69 -4.22 10.29
N LEU A 27 29.14 -4.66 11.43
CA LEU A 27 28.82 -6.06 11.68
C LEU A 27 27.58 -6.54 10.92
N PHE A 28 26.65 -5.64 10.57
CA PHE A 28 25.41 -5.95 9.87
C PHE A 28 25.24 -5.10 8.60
N PRO A 29 26.05 -5.31 7.54
CA PRO A 29 26.06 -4.47 6.33
C PRO A 29 24.75 -4.50 5.50
N SER A 30 23.83 -5.42 5.81
CA SER A 30 22.48 -5.46 5.25
C SER A 30 21.48 -4.57 5.98
N PHE A 31 21.92 -3.75 6.94
CA PHE A 31 21.08 -2.83 7.70
C PHE A 31 20.26 -1.95 6.77
N GLY A 32 18.93 -2.02 6.88
CA GLY A 32 18.02 -1.17 6.10
C GLY A 32 17.81 -1.60 4.64
N LYS A 33 18.35 -2.74 4.19
CA LYS A 33 17.94 -3.38 2.92
C LYS A 33 16.90 -4.46 3.22
N PRO A 34 15.59 -4.13 3.25
CA PRO A 34 14.57 -5.15 3.47
C PRO A 34 14.74 -6.25 2.43
N LYS A 35 14.65 -7.51 2.86
CA LYS A 35 14.57 -8.63 1.91
C LYS A 35 13.33 -8.39 1.08
N ASN A 36 13.49 -8.08 -0.21
CA ASN A 36 12.38 -7.93 -1.15
C ASN A 36 11.66 -9.27 -1.28
N ARG A 37 10.68 -9.52 -0.43
CA ARG A 37 9.81 -10.68 -0.58
C ARG A 37 8.84 -10.39 -1.71
N THR A 38 8.94 -11.20 -2.76
CA THR A 38 7.97 -11.26 -3.84
C THR A 38 6.61 -11.67 -3.26
N LEU A 39 5.59 -10.84 -3.48
CA LEU A 39 4.21 -11.25 -3.20
C LEU A 39 3.72 -12.11 -4.36
N ILE A 40 3.44 -13.37 -4.06
CA ILE A 40 2.70 -14.26 -4.96
C ILE A 40 1.21 -14.07 -4.65
N PHE A 41 0.48 -13.52 -5.61
CA PHE A 41 -0.96 -13.40 -5.48
C PHE A 41 -1.62 -14.79 -5.49
N PRO A 42 -2.60 -15.04 -4.60
CA PRO A 42 -3.35 -16.30 -4.62
C PRO A 42 -4.17 -16.39 -5.91
N LYS A 43 -4.53 -17.61 -6.30
CA LYS A 43 -5.43 -17.82 -7.46
C LYS A 43 -6.86 -17.35 -7.17
N ASP A 44 -7.27 -17.39 -5.90
CA ASP A 44 -8.61 -17.01 -5.45
C ASP A 44 -8.53 -16.17 -4.18
N VAL A 45 -9.40 -15.16 -4.09
CA VAL A 45 -9.60 -14.31 -2.92
C VAL A 45 -11.10 -14.30 -2.63
N PRO A 46 -11.56 -14.87 -1.50
CA PRO A 46 -12.99 -14.99 -1.25
C PRO A 46 -13.65 -13.62 -1.11
N LEU A 47 -14.65 -13.36 -1.96
CA LEU A 47 -15.37 -12.08 -2.00
C LEU A 47 -16.89 -12.31 -1.99
N LYS A 48 -17.45 -12.90 -0.94
CA LYS A 48 -18.90 -13.17 -0.87
C LYS A 48 -19.71 -11.86 -0.97
N PRO A 49 -20.82 -11.83 -1.71
CA PRO A 49 -21.48 -12.93 -2.45
C PRO A 49 -21.00 -13.09 -3.91
N TRP A 50 -19.88 -12.49 -4.30
CA TRP A 50 -19.31 -12.64 -5.63
C TRP A 50 -18.62 -14.00 -5.82
N GLN A 51 -18.68 -14.51 -7.05
CA GLN A 51 -18.00 -15.73 -7.47
C GLN A 51 -16.86 -15.37 -8.42
N LEU A 52 -15.68 -15.95 -8.18
CA LEU A 52 -14.54 -15.78 -9.08
C LEU A 52 -14.87 -16.46 -10.42
N SER A 53 -14.80 -15.70 -11.50
CA SER A 53 -15.00 -16.19 -12.86
C SER A 53 -13.68 -16.45 -13.58
N ASP A 54 -12.69 -15.58 -13.39
CA ASP A 54 -11.39 -15.67 -14.06
C ASP A 54 -10.30 -14.91 -13.29
N TYR A 55 -9.04 -15.26 -13.51
CA TYR A 55 -7.89 -14.52 -12.99
C TYR A 55 -6.69 -14.62 -13.95
N GLN A 56 -5.91 -13.53 -14.02
CA GLN A 56 -4.71 -13.47 -14.85
C GLN A 56 -3.56 -12.84 -14.08
N SER A 57 -2.51 -13.62 -13.83
CA SER A 57 -1.24 -13.10 -13.32
C SER A 57 -0.45 -12.50 -14.48
N ILE A 58 0.05 -11.28 -14.31
CA ILE A 58 0.77 -10.54 -15.34
C ILE A 58 2.25 -10.53 -14.96
N GLN A 59 3.10 -11.08 -15.82
CA GLN A 59 4.56 -10.98 -15.65
C GLN A 59 4.97 -9.52 -15.80
N VAL A 60 5.67 -9.01 -14.78
CA VAL A 60 6.15 -7.63 -14.78
C VAL A 60 7.56 -7.60 -15.33
N VAL A 61 7.78 -6.80 -16.37
CA VAL A 61 9.11 -6.53 -16.90
C VAL A 61 9.77 -5.44 -16.04
N ALA A 62 10.68 -5.86 -15.16
CA ALA A 62 11.30 -4.99 -14.14
C ALA A 62 11.98 -3.74 -14.72
N GLU A 63 12.55 -3.84 -15.93
CA GLU A 63 13.21 -2.72 -16.62
C GLU A 63 12.26 -1.55 -16.92
N LYS A 64 10.98 -1.84 -17.17
CA LYS A 64 9.99 -0.83 -17.54
C LYS A 64 9.31 -0.20 -16.32
N TYR A 65 9.20 -0.96 -15.21
CA TYR A 65 8.52 -0.56 -13.99
C TYR A 65 9.27 -1.07 -12.76
N PRO A 66 10.38 -0.43 -12.35
CA PRO A 66 11.25 -0.93 -11.28
C PRO A 66 10.56 -0.99 -9.90
N ASP A 67 9.52 -0.18 -9.73
CA ASP A 67 8.72 -0.15 -8.49
C ASP A 67 7.62 -1.21 -8.48
N LEU A 68 7.28 -1.84 -9.61
CA LEU A 68 6.22 -2.85 -9.72
C LEU A 68 6.82 -4.25 -9.57
N LEU A 69 6.45 -4.95 -8.51
CA LEU A 69 6.97 -6.28 -8.22
C LEU A 69 6.08 -7.40 -8.78
N SER A 70 4.77 -7.23 -8.68
CA SER A 70 3.81 -8.21 -9.21
C SER A 70 2.47 -7.55 -9.52
N ARG A 71 1.72 -8.15 -10.45
CA ARG A 71 0.39 -7.68 -10.86
C ARG A 71 -0.54 -8.86 -11.12
N ILE A 72 -1.79 -8.75 -10.69
CA ILE A 72 -2.85 -9.71 -10.99
C ILE A 72 -4.15 -8.98 -11.32
N ASN A 73 -4.94 -9.59 -12.19
CA ASN A 73 -6.31 -9.19 -12.45
C ASN A 73 -7.26 -10.32 -12.03
N TYR A 74 -8.31 -10.00 -11.29
CA TYR A 74 -9.39 -10.92 -10.97
C TYR A 74 -10.70 -10.42 -11.59
N GLN A 75 -11.52 -11.36 -12.05
CA GLN A 75 -12.86 -11.09 -12.54
C GLN A 75 -13.87 -11.86 -11.70
N TYR A 76 -14.83 -11.14 -11.14
CA TYR A 76 -15.89 -11.66 -10.31
C TYR A 76 -17.25 -11.43 -10.94
N ILE A 77 -18.18 -12.35 -10.72
CA ILE A 77 -19.57 -12.26 -11.21
C ILE A 77 -20.55 -12.41 -10.04
N LYS A 78 -21.62 -11.62 -10.08
CA LYS A 78 -22.77 -11.71 -9.16
C LYS A 78 -24.02 -11.24 -9.90
N ASN A 79 -25.00 -12.11 -10.13
CA ASN A 79 -26.28 -11.77 -10.77
C ASN A 79 -26.07 -10.89 -12.03
N ASP A 80 -25.25 -11.35 -12.98
CA ASP A 80 -24.85 -10.67 -14.23
C ASP A 80 -24.02 -9.38 -14.09
N PHE A 81 -23.78 -8.90 -12.87
CA PHE A 81 -22.79 -7.86 -12.63
C PHE A 81 -21.39 -8.45 -12.72
N LYS A 82 -20.53 -7.77 -13.47
CA LYS A 82 -19.10 -8.07 -13.58
C LYS A 82 -18.28 -7.06 -12.75
N LEU A 83 -17.41 -7.56 -11.90
CA LEU A 83 -16.46 -6.78 -11.13
C LEU A 83 -15.04 -7.18 -11.51
N ASN A 84 -14.24 -6.23 -11.99
CA ASN A 84 -12.82 -6.44 -12.28
C ASN A 84 -12.00 -5.82 -11.16
N ILE A 85 -10.99 -6.54 -10.67
CA ILE A 85 -10.07 -6.09 -9.64
C ILE A 85 -8.64 -6.21 -10.18
N ASP A 86 -8.01 -5.08 -10.48
CA ASP A 86 -6.59 -5.01 -10.79
C ASP A 86 -5.82 -4.72 -9.50
N MET A 87 -4.83 -5.56 -9.21
CA MET A 87 -4.02 -5.44 -8.00
C MET A 87 -2.53 -5.45 -8.35
N ARG A 88 -1.79 -4.49 -7.80
CA ARG A 88 -0.36 -4.29 -8.04
C ARG A 88 0.37 -4.20 -6.73
N TYR A 89 1.43 -4.98 -6.59
CA TYR A 89 2.34 -4.85 -5.46
C TYR A 89 3.51 -3.97 -5.86
N LEU A 90 3.59 -2.81 -5.21
CA LEU A 90 4.60 -1.80 -5.47
C LEU A 90 5.58 -1.75 -4.31
N GLN A 91 6.86 -1.59 -4.61
CA GLN A 91 7.88 -1.15 -3.66
C GLN A 91 8.38 0.24 -4.03
N ASN A 92 9.01 0.93 -3.07
CA ASN A 92 9.61 2.25 -3.30
C ASN A 92 8.66 3.29 -3.89
N PHE A 93 7.35 3.13 -3.69
CA PHE A 93 6.35 3.98 -4.31
C PHE A 93 6.38 5.39 -3.69
N TYR A 94 7.14 6.28 -4.31
CA TYR A 94 7.40 7.63 -3.84
C TYR A 94 6.31 8.64 -4.22
N PRO A 95 5.76 8.61 -5.46
CA PRO A 95 4.68 9.51 -5.83
C PRO A 95 3.42 9.22 -5.02
N ALA A 96 3.21 7.97 -4.59
CA ALA A 96 2.16 7.57 -3.65
C ALA A 96 0.72 7.88 -4.05
N ASP A 97 0.55 8.50 -5.21
CA ASP A 97 -0.69 9.03 -5.69
C ASP A 97 -1.27 8.01 -6.66
N VAL A 98 -2.39 7.45 -6.24
CA VAL A 98 -3.14 6.46 -7.03
C VAL A 98 -3.57 7.05 -8.38
N THR A 99 -3.72 8.37 -8.48
CA THR A 99 -4.06 9.05 -9.74
C THR A 99 -2.88 9.09 -10.73
N ILE A 100 -1.63 9.09 -10.26
CA ILE A 100 -0.44 9.15 -11.12
C ILE A 100 -0.25 7.83 -11.85
N LEU A 101 -0.48 6.70 -11.18
CA LEU A 101 -0.36 5.38 -11.80
C LEU A 101 -1.38 5.15 -12.91
N ARG A 102 -2.53 5.83 -12.88
CA ARG A 102 -3.54 5.76 -13.94
C ARG A 102 -3.18 6.55 -15.19
N LYS A 103 -2.32 7.57 -15.08
CA LYS A 103 -1.77 8.26 -16.25
C LYS A 103 -0.94 7.33 -17.13
N HIS A 104 -0.31 6.30 -16.54
CA HIS A 104 0.44 5.29 -17.30
C HIS A 104 -0.46 4.26 -18.01
N ASP A 105 -1.69 4.07 -17.54
CA ASP A 105 -2.67 3.16 -18.14
C ASP A 105 -3.60 3.84 -19.16
N ASN A 106 -3.24 5.05 -19.65
CA ASN A 106 -4.05 5.86 -20.57
C ASN A 106 -5.49 6.14 -20.08
N THR A 107 -5.74 6.02 -18.78
CA THR A 107 -7.05 6.29 -18.18
C THR A 107 -7.20 7.80 -18.02
N LYS A 108 -8.06 8.42 -18.84
CA LYS A 108 -8.07 9.89 -19.02
C LYS A 108 -8.69 10.69 -17.88
N GLN A 109 -9.40 10.07 -16.94
CA GLN A 109 -10.11 10.82 -15.89
C GLN A 109 -9.67 10.44 -14.47
N PRO A 110 -9.09 11.38 -13.70
CA PRO A 110 -8.81 11.17 -12.29
C PRO A 110 -10.11 10.98 -11.50
N SER A 111 -9.99 10.39 -10.33
CA SER A 111 -11.09 10.23 -9.38
C SER A 111 -11.56 11.60 -8.91
N ASN A 112 -12.87 11.87 -8.98
CA ASN A 112 -13.42 13.16 -8.57
C ASN A 112 -13.90 13.16 -7.11
N ILE A 113 -14.00 11.97 -6.48
CA ILE A 113 -14.58 11.81 -5.15
C ILE A 113 -13.61 11.01 -4.29
N VAL A 114 -13.17 11.59 -3.18
CA VAL A 114 -12.40 10.88 -2.15
C VAL A 114 -13.30 10.65 -0.95
N ARG A 115 -13.36 9.42 -0.45
CA ARG A 115 -14.12 9.04 0.73
C ARG A 115 -13.24 8.38 1.77
N TYR A 116 -13.77 8.28 2.99
CA TYR A 116 -13.12 7.67 4.13
C TYR A 116 -14.08 6.70 4.82
N LYS A 117 -13.57 5.56 5.26
CA LYS A 117 -14.29 4.60 6.09
C LYS A 117 -13.43 4.24 7.29
N ASP A 118 -13.98 4.40 8.49
CA ASP A 118 -13.31 4.00 9.73
C ASP A 118 -12.94 2.50 9.70
N GLY A 119 -11.76 2.18 10.23
CA GLY A 119 -11.16 0.85 10.17
C GLY A 119 -10.68 0.39 8.77
N VAL A 120 -10.87 1.19 7.72
CA VAL A 120 -10.41 0.90 6.35
C VAL A 120 -9.44 1.96 5.85
N GLY A 121 -9.79 3.24 5.94
CA GLY A 121 -9.00 4.36 5.43
C GLY A 121 -9.64 5.08 4.25
N TYR A 122 -8.80 5.77 3.46
CA TYR A 122 -9.21 6.56 2.31
C TYR A 122 -9.22 5.76 1.01
N TYR A 123 -10.15 6.09 0.12
CA TYR A 123 -10.27 5.54 -1.23
C TYR A 123 -10.88 6.58 -2.18
N GLY A 124 -10.61 6.44 -3.47
CA GLY A 124 -11.15 7.31 -4.52
C GLY A 124 -12.20 6.59 -5.36
N LEU A 125 -13.28 7.28 -5.68
CA LEU A 125 -14.35 6.87 -6.60
C LEU A 125 -14.39 7.77 -7.83
N GLY A 126 -14.75 7.20 -8.98
CA GLY A 126 -14.96 7.99 -10.19
C GLY A 126 -15.53 7.18 -11.35
N LEU A 127 -15.62 7.83 -12.49
CA LEU A 127 -16.09 7.25 -13.75
C LEU A 127 -14.97 7.24 -14.77
N ASP A 128 -14.86 6.15 -15.51
CA ASP A 128 -14.06 6.08 -16.72
C ASP A 128 -14.92 5.49 -17.84
N LYS A 129 -15.28 6.36 -18.80
CA LYS A 129 -16.24 6.05 -19.88
C LYS A 129 -17.57 5.56 -19.29
N GLN A 130 -17.91 4.28 -19.47
CA GLN A 130 -19.13 3.64 -18.96
C GLN A 130 -18.88 2.74 -17.74
N ASN A 131 -17.71 2.84 -17.12
CA ASN A 131 -17.37 2.08 -15.92
C ASN A 131 -17.29 3.00 -14.71
N ALA A 132 -17.88 2.57 -13.60
CA ALA A 132 -17.55 3.10 -12.30
C ALA A 132 -16.30 2.39 -11.76
N TYR A 133 -15.50 3.10 -10.98
CA TYR A 133 -14.34 2.51 -10.33
C TYR A 133 -14.12 3.02 -8.91
N LEU A 134 -13.37 2.21 -8.16
CA LEU A 134 -12.78 2.54 -6.88
C LEU A 134 -11.28 2.24 -6.93
N SER A 135 -10.43 3.15 -6.45
CA SER A 135 -9.01 2.84 -6.28
C SER A 135 -8.49 3.27 -4.92
N ALA A 136 -7.52 2.52 -4.40
CA ALA A 136 -6.79 2.87 -3.20
C ALA A 136 -5.47 2.10 -3.12
N CYS A 137 -4.57 2.59 -2.28
CA CYS A 137 -3.39 1.89 -1.82
C CYS A 137 -3.67 1.28 -0.45
N ILE A 138 -3.56 -0.04 -0.31
CA ILE A 138 -3.49 -0.69 1.00
C ILE A 138 -2.05 -0.56 1.49
N ASN A 139 -1.88 0.00 2.69
CA ASN A 139 -0.57 0.23 3.29
C ASN A 139 -0.17 -0.96 4.19
N PRO A 140 1.15 -1.21 4.36
CA PRO A 140 1.64 -2.22 5.30
C PRO A 140 1.11 -2.02 6.72
N ARG A 141 0.92 -0.76 7.11
CA ARG A 141 0.40 -0.33 8.42
C ARG A 141 -0.62 0.80 8.24
N GLY A 142 -1.53 0.91 9.19
CA GLY A 142 -2.61 1.89 9.15
C GLY A 142 -3.70 1.55 8.14
N GLY A 143 -4.38 2.58 7.65
CA GLY A 143 -5.47 2.45 6.69
C GLY A 143 -5.01 2.49 5.24
N SER A 144 -5.96 2.32 4.32
CA SER A 144 -5.77 2.62 2.91
C SER A 144 -5.62 4.12 2.66
N THR A 145 -4.96 4.47 1.56
CA THR A 145 -4.73 5.86 1.16
C THR A 145 -4.97 6.04 -0.33
N PHE A 146 -5.38 7.23 -0.75
CA PHE A 146 -5.65 7.54 -2.14
C PHE A 146 -4.70 8.61 -2.71
N THR A 147 -4.41 9.66 -1.93
CA THR A 147 -3.55 10.77 -2.34
C THR A 147 -2.14 10.65 -1.78
N HIS A 148 -1.18 11.34 -2.39
CA HIS A 148 0.19 11.44 -1.88
C HIS A 148 0.23 11.96 -0.43
N ALA A 149 -0.57 12.99 -0.12
CA ALA A 149 -0.61 13.58 1.21
C ALA A 149 -1.08 12.58 2.27
N GLN A 150 -2.15 11.82 1.98
CA GLN A 150 -2.66 10.78 2.88
C GLN A 150 -1.63 9.69 3.11
N TYR A 151 -0.98 9.22 2.06
CA TYR A 151 0.05 8.19 2.15
C TYR A 151 1.27 8.65 2.96
N ARG A 152 1.74 9.87 2.72
CA ARG A 152 2.85 10.46 3.48
C ARG A 152 2.50 10.61 4.96
N HIS A 153 1.29 11.06 5.26
CA HIS A 153 0.82 11.17 6.64
C HIS A 153 0.69 9.79 7.33
N ASN A 154 0.13 8.80 6.64
CA ASN A 154 0.05 7.42 7.15
C ASN A 154 1.45 6.88 7.50
N ARG A 155 2.46 7.10 6.65
CA ARG A 155 3.83 6.68 6.95
C ARG A 155 4.40 7.31 8.20
N TYR A 156 4.36 8.64 8.30
CA TYR A 156 4.98 9.31 9.44
C TYR A 156 4.29 8.98 10.77
N SER A 157 2.97 8.75 10.74
CA SER A 157 2.22 8.38 11.95
C SER A 157 2.32 6.90 12.32
N GLN A 158 2.45 6.00 11.34
CA GLN A 158 2.38 4.54 11.59
C GLN A 158 3.75 3.85 11.57
N ASP A 159 4.72 4.36 10.82
CA ASP A 159 6.05 3.75 10.73
C ASP A 159 6.99 4.29 11.81
N ILE A 160 6.86 5.54 12.24
CA ILE A 160 7.73 6.11 13.28
C ILE A 160 7.10 5.88 14.64
N SER A 161 7.36 4.71 15.23
CA SER A 161 6.91 4.37 16.59
C SER A 161 8.04 3.74 17.43
N PHE A 162 7.98 3.95 18.75
CA PHE A 162 8.98 3.43 19.69
C PHE A 162 9.08 1.90 19.65
N GLU A 163 7.95 1.22 19.46
CA GLU A 163 7.86 -0.25 19.36
C GLU A 163 8.69 -0.81 18.20
N ARG A 164 8.95 0.01 17.17
CA ARG A 164 9.70 -0.39 15.98
C ARG A 164 11.19 -0.07 16.04
N LEU A 165 11.67 0.62 17.07
CA LEU A 165 13.08 0.98 17.15
C LEU A 165 13.98 -0.25 17.14
N LEU A 166 13.65 -1.28 17.94
CA LEU A 166 14.47 -2.48 18.01
C LEU A 166 14.55 -3.26 16.69
N PRO A 167 13.43 -3.63 16.02
CA PRO A 167 13.52 -4.34 14.74
C PRO A 167 14.15 -3.50 13.61
N VAL A 168 13.97 -2.18 13.62
CA VAL A 168 14.67 -1.27 12.68
C VAL A 168 16.17 -1.23 12.98
N LEU A 169 16.56 -1.13 14.25
CA LEU A 169 17.95 -1.18 14.71
C LEU A 169 18.60 -2.57 14.60
N GLN A 170 17.84 -3.60 14.23
CA GLN A 170 18.37 -4.93 13.89
C GLN A 170 18.38 -5.16 12.38
N GLY A 171 17.94 -4.17 11.58
CA GLY A 171 17.83 -4.30 10.14
C GLY A 171 16.77 -5.30 9.67
N GLN A 172 15.86 -5.74 10.55
CA GLN A 172 14.77 -6.65 10.22
C GLN A 172 13.64 -5.91 9.49
N GLU A 173 13.46 -4.63 9.78
CA GLU A 173 12.47 -3.78 9.13
C GLU A 173 13.09 -2.48 8.60
N ALA A 174 12.52 -1.96 7.51
CA ALA A 174 12.83 -0.61 7.06
C ALA A 174 12.22 0.42 8.02
N LEU A 175 12.95 1.51 8.30
CA LEU A 175 12.42 2.62 9.11
C LEU A 175 11.09 3.14 8.56
N ILE A 176 11.05 3.35 7.24
CA ILE A 176 9.84 3.74 6.50
C ILE A 176 9.55 2.64 5.48
N ASP A 177 8.37 2.02 5.57
CA ASP A 177 7.99 0.98 4.65
C ASP A 177 7.39 1.61 3.39
N LYS A 178 8.10 1.50 2.25
CA LYS A 178 7.75 2.13 0.98
C LYS A 178 6.75 1.36 0.11
N ARG A 179 6.17 0.29 0.63
CA ARG A 179 5.35 -0.62 -0.16
C ARG A 179 3.89 -0.16 -0.25
N CYS A 180 3.19 -0.68 -1.25
CA CYS A 180 1.78 -0.41 -1.48
C CYS A 180 1.16 -1.59 -2.21
N LEU A 181 0.02 -2.09 -1.74
CA LEU A 181 -0.85 -2.90 -2.57
C LEU A 181 -1.87 -1.96 -3.21
N LEU A 182 -1.57 -1.52 -4.42
CA LEU A 182 -2.48 -0.70 -5.19
C LEU A 182 -3.60 -1.59 -5.72
N VAL A 183 -4.82 -1.17 -5.47
CA VAL A 183 -6.03 -1.88 -5.86
C VAL A 183 -6.91 -0.95 -6.69
N HIS A 184 -7.43 -1.47 -7.79
CA HIS A 184 -8.40 -0.80 -8.66
C HIS A 184 -9.57 -1.74 -8.95
N LEU A 185 -10.73 -1.44 -8.39
CA LEU A 185 -12.00 -2.12 -8.67
C LEU A 185 -12.70 -1.34 -9.77
N SER A 186 -13.29 -2.03 -10.74
CA SER A 186 -14.12 -1.42 -11.77
C SER A 186 -15.30 -2.30 -12.16
N MET A 187 -16.41 -1.67 -12.51
CA MET A 187 -17.60 -2.37 -13.01
C MET A 187 -18.34 -1.51 -14.04
N PRO A 188 -18.97 -2.12 -15.04
CA PRO A 188 -19.82 -1.40 -16.00
C PRO A 188 -21.07 -0.87 -15.30
N LEU A 189 -21.53 0.32 -15.71
CA LEU A 189 -22.73 0.93 -15.15
C LEU A 189 -24.01 0.14 -15.51
N GLN A 190 -24.07 -0.55 -16.66
CA GLN A 190 -25.23 -1.35 -17.10
C GLN A 190 -26.59 -0.63 -16.89
N ASN A 191 -26.69 0.64 -17.32
CA ASN A 191 -27.87 1.51 -17.14
C ASN A 191 -28.22 1.88 -15.67
N SER A 192 -27.35 1.57 -14.70
CA SER A 192 -27.47 2.03 -13.32
C SER A 192 -26.83 3.41 -13.11
N SER A 193 -27.25 4.12 -12.06
CA SER A 193 -26.62 5.38 -11.68
C SER A 193 -25.21 5.15 -11.09
N PRO A 194 -24.28 6.10 -11.28
CA PRO A 194 -22.95 6.05 -10.67
C PRO A 194 -22.98 5.78 -9.16
N ASP A 195 -23.92 6.40 -8.43
CA ASP A 195 -24.03 6.23 -6.98
C ASP A 195 -24.39 4.80 -6.56
N ASN A 196 -25.21 4.10 -7.33
CA ASN A 196 -25.53 2.70 -7.07
C ASN A 196 -24.31 1.81 -7.33
N ALA A 197 -23.58 2.05 -8.41
CA ALA A 197 -22.34 1.34 -8.70
C ALA A 197 -21.27 1.60 -7.62
N TYR A 198 -21.16 2.83 -7.10
CA TYR A 198 -20.25 3.16 -6.01
C TYR A 198 -20.55 2.39 -4.72
N LYS A 199 -21.82 2.24 -4.35
CA LYS A 199 -22.19 1.42 -3.17
C LYS A 199 -21.75 -0.04 -3.33
N VAL A 200 -21.89 -0.59 -4.54
CA VAL A 200 -21.46 -1.96 -4.85
C VAL A 200 -19.93 -2.09 -4.77
N LEU A 201 -19.20 -1.14 -5.35
CA LEU A 201 -17.74 -1.08 -5.30
C LEU A 201 -17.22 -0.93 -3.86
N GLU A 202 -17.86 -0.11 -3.04
CA GLU A 202 -17.51 0.09 -1.63
C GLU A 202 -17.69 -1.19 -0.81
N GLN A 203 -18.81 -1.90 -0.98
CA GLN A 203 -19.03 -3.18 -0.31
C GLN A 203 -17.97 -4.23 -0.67
N ALA A 204 -17.64 -4.33 -1.96
CA ALA A 204 -16.57 -5.19 -2.43
C ALA A 204 -15.21 -4.76 -1.87
N TRP A 205 -14.92 -3.45 -1.88
CA TRP A 205 -13.68 -2.87 -1.37
C TRP A 205 -13.47 -3.14 0.12
N PHE A 206 -14.48 -2.97 0.96
CA PHE A 206 -14.33 -3.19 2.41
C PHE A 206 -14.02 -4.66 2.72
N SER A 207 -14.70 -5.59 2.05
CA SER A 207 -14.42 -7.02 2.17
C SER A 207 -13.02 -7.37 1.66
N TRP A 208 -12.63 -6.78 0.52
CA TRP A 208 -11.30 -6.96 -0.07
C TRP A 208 -10.18 -6.45 0.85
N TYR A 209 -10.34 -5.25 1.40
CA TYR A 209 -9.41 -4.65 2.35
C TYR A 209 -9.26 -5.50 3.61
N GLN A 210 -10.37 -5.94 4.21
CA GLN A 210 -10.34 -6.79 5.41
C GLN A 210 -9.61 -8.12 5.18
N TRP A 211 -9.68 -8.67 3.97
CA TRP A 211 -8.93 -9.88 3.62
C TRP A 211 -7.42 -9.60 3.46
N TRP A 212 -7.08 -8.51 2.77
CA TRP A 212 -5.69 -8.19 2.39
C TRP A 212 -4.87 -7.53 3.50
N GLN A 213 -5.45 -6.65 4.32
CA GLN A 213 -4.72 -5.94 5.36
C GLN A 213 -3.93 -6.87 6.31
N PRO A 214 -4.52 -7.93 6.92
CA PRO A 214 -3.77 -8.86 7.77
C PRO A 214 -2.83 -9.78 6.98
N ARG A 215 -2.97 -9.84 5.65
CA ARG A 215 -2.17 -10.66 4.74
C ARG A 215 -1.15 -9.84 3.96
N PHE A 216 -0.99 -8.56 4.31
CA PHE A 216 0.04 -7.73 3.71
C PHE A 216 1.40 -8.39 3.95
N PRO A 217 2.29 -8.48 2.93
CA PRO A 217 3.60 -9.09 3.09
C PRO A 217 4.34 -8.52 4.30
N LYS A 218 4.61 -9.37 5.30
CA LYS A 218 5.42 -8.97 6.46
C LYS A 218 6.84 -8.58 6.00
N PRO A 219 7.47 -7.59 6.66
CA PRO A 219 8.88 -7.28 6.43
C PRO A 219 9.79 -8.50 6.65
#